data_AF-A0A9X1PGS8-F1
#
_entry.id   AF-A0A9X1PGS8-F1
#
_cell.length_a   1.000
_cell.length_b   1.000
_cell.length_c   1.000
_cell.angle_alpha   90.00
_cell.angle_beta   90.00
_cell.angle_gamma   90.00
#
_symmetry.space_group_name_H-M   'P 1'
#
loop_
_entity.id
_entity.type
_entity.pdbx_description
1 polymer ?
#
loop_
_entity_poly.entity_id
_entity_poly.type
_entity_poly.pdbx_seq_one_letter_code
_entity_poly.pdbx_strand_id
1 'polypeptide(L)'
;MPLFLRKQQLGILVFLVFSISFEASAQRVFANAVQGVNRSYLFYSNTSNNDYNSNKPVVIVLHKNGETAREAFSKAAWKSLKEPAILVFPNAIENTWNCKDEASLAKDVQFLRFILSETYSNFHHNRNRVFVVGDKDNACVIERFQQQYPKALAAFETWKQGSEKDSLIALGGVQKLLGNPVQADTSYALWSDPSIRKKMDPIDSLKGYRLHNRLVIEFRYGGFAMLGSVRTGISDGTYAKLYKSHSFMDIHLTKWMNDSMAWFIDIGRLKVPQTQEATESGTMRTGGGMIMPLTLGFKYALPKVRAHPYFLLGSGIMQVMVFGGRMNPGAMTSGVRPNLNAEMRMVFHTTIGTGIDLRFAKRFTAGAHLRYLHSANFESAGEVDAIRGFNLNVGLGYVINANSLKKLPFPLNSKK
;
A
#
# COMPACT_ATOMS: atom_id res chain seq x y z
N MET A 1 35.81 16.25 -1.38
CA MET A 1 35.16 17.48 -1.90
C MET A 1 33.74 17.13 -2.35
N PRO A 2 32.68 17.54 -1.63
CA PRO A 2 31.31 17.45 -2.16
C PRO A 2 30.89 18.78 -2.77
N LEU A 3 30.34 18.74 -3.99
CA LEU A 3 29.76 19.89 -4.69
C LEU A 3 28.45 20.32 -3.99
N PHE A 4 28.45 21.51 -3.40
CA PHE A 4 27.25 22.19 -2.93
C PHE A 4 26.61 22.96 -4.10
N LEU A 5 25.46 22.49 -4.57
CA LEU A 5 24.57 23.28 -5.42
C LEU A 5 24.01 24.46 -4.63
N ARG A 6 24.17 25.69 -5.16
CA ARG A 6 23.75 26.94 -4.52
C ARG A 6 22.22 27.01 -4.41
N LYS A 7 21.73 27.48 -3.25
CA LYS A 7 20.30 27.68 -2.91
C LYS A 7 19.45 28.39 -3.98
N GLN A 8 20.07 29.21 -4.83
CA GLN A 8 19.37 29.95 -5.90
C GLN A 8 18.93 29.06 -7.09
N GLN A 9 19.62 27.94 -7.35
CA GLN A 9 19.21 27.02 -8.43
C GLN A 9 18.07 26.09 -8.02
N LEU A 10 17.86 25.89 -6.71
CA LEU A 10 16.71 25.13 -6.18
C LEU A 10 15.40 25.91 -6.35
N GLY A 11 15.44 27.25 -6.26
CA GLY A 11 14.25 28.11 -6.35
C GLY A 11 13.66 28.17 -7.76
N ILE A 12 14.50 28.17 -8.80
CA ILE A 12 14.05 28.22 -10.21
C ILE A 12 13.39 26.89 -10.61
N LEU A 13 13.89 25.76 -10.11
CA LEU A 13 13.31 24.44 -10.38
C LEU A 13 11.92 24.28 -9.73
N VAL A 14 11.71 24.84 -8.53
CA VAL A 14 10.42 24.78 -7.82
C VAL A 14 9.37 25.68 -8.48
N PHE A 15 9.77 26.83 -9.05
CA PHE A 15 8.85 27.73 -9.75
C PHE A 15 8.38 27.15 -11.10
N LEU A 16 9.25 26.46 -11.84
CA LEU A 16 8.90 25.79 -13.10
C LEU A 16 7.94 24.59 -12.93
N VAL A 17 7.97 23.92 -11.77
CA VAL A 17 7.06 22.80 -11.49
C VAL A 17 5.65 23.27 -11.10
N PHE A 18 5.48 24.50 -10.61
CA PHE A 18 4.17 25.05 -10.24
C PHE A 18 3.39 25.68 -11.41
N SER A 19 4.04 25.98 -12.55
CA SER A 19 3.39 26.69 -13.67
C SER A 19 2.77 25.78 -14.75
N ILE A 20 2.83 24.45 -14.61
CA ILE A 20 2.21 23.52 -15.56
C ILE A 20 1.19 22.66 -14.81
N SER A 21 0.05 23.27 -14.48
CA SER A 21 -1.17 22.55 -14.14
C SER A 21 -2.32 23.15 -14.94
N PHE A 22 -2.18 23.14 -16.26
CA PHE A 22 -3.36 23.19 -17.11
C PHE A 22 -4.08 21.86 -16.93
N GLU A 23 -5.25 21.89 -16.29
CA GLU A 23 -6.19 20.77 -16.33
C GLU A 23 -6.62 20.56 -17.78
N ALA A 24 -5.88 19.73 -18.50
CA ALA A 24 -6.27 19.26 -19.80
C ALA A 24 -7.48 18.32 -19.62
N SER A 25 -8.70 18.83 -19.79
CA SER A 25 -9.86 18.00 -20.02
C SER A 25 -9.69 17.34 -21.39
N ALA A 26 -9.10 16.14 -21.42
CA ALA A 26 -8.90 15.41 -22.65
C ALA A 26 -10.23 14.89 -23.17
N GLN A 27 -10.66 15.37 -24.35
CA GLN A 27 -11.70 14.73 -25.13
C GLN A 27 -11.16 13.38 -25.62
N ARG A 28 -11.96 12.32 -25.51
CA ARG A 28 -11.60 11.00 -26.06
C ARG A 28 -12.47 10.71 -27.27
N VAL A 29 -11.83 10.30 -28.37
CA VAL A 29 -12.53 9.81 -29.56
C VAL A 29 -12.50 8.29 -29.52
N PHE A 30 -13.67 7.67 -29.56
CA PHE A 30 -13.80 6.23 -29.70
C PHE A 30 -14.25 5.93 -31.12
N ALA A 31 -13.72 4.87 -31.73
CA ALA A 31 -14.12 4.41 -33.06
C ALA A 31 -14.32 2.91 -33.02
N ASN A 32 -15.51 2.44 -33.40
CA ASN A 32 -15.88 1.03 -33.37
C ASN A 32 -16.78 0.69 -34.57
N ALA A 33 -16.69 -0.56 -35.03
CA ALA A 33 -17.57 -1.09 -36.06
C ALA A 33 -18.92 -1.50 -35.44
N VAL A 34 -20.02 -0.87 -35.87
CA VAL A 34 -21.38 -1.25 -35.48
C VAL A 34 -22.15 -1.66 -36.74
N GLN A 35 -22.61 -2.91 -36.78
CA GLN A 35 -23.24 -3.51 -37.96
C GLN A 35 -22.43 -3.34 -39.27
N GLY A 36 -21.10 -3.49 -39.19
CA GLY A 36 -20.22 -3.39 -40.34
C GLY A 36 -19.89 -1.95 -40.80
N VAL A 37 -20.38 -0.93 -40.09
CA VAL A 37 -20.05 0.48 -40.36
C VAL A 37 -19.16 1.01 -39.24
N ASN A 38 -17.99 1.55 -39.61
CA ASN A 38 -17.09 2.22 -38.66
C ASN A 38 -17.67 3.57 -38.27
N ARG A 39 -17.97 3.75 -36.99
CA ARG A 39 -18.50 5.01 -36.46
C ARG A 39 -17.70 5.45 -35.25
N SER A 40 -17.67 6.75 -35.03
CA SER A 40 -16.97 7.36 -33.92
C SER A 40 -17.86 8.25 -33.08
N TYR A 41 -17.47 8.45 -31.82
CA TYR A 41 -18.09 9.40 -30.93
C TYR A 41 -17.05 10.10 -30.06
N LEU A 42 -17.34 11.34 -29.68
CA LEU A 42 -16.56 12.10 -28.71
C LEU A 42 -17.13 11.90 -27.32
N PHE A 43 -16.25 11.67 -26.36
CA PHE A 43 -16.57 11.58 -24.96
C PHE A 43 -15.99 12.78 -24.21
N TYR A 44 -16.81 13.39 -23.36
CA TYR A 44 -16.43 14.49 -22.50
C TYR A 44 -17.05 14.33 -21.11
N SER A 45 -16.31 14.68 -20.07
CA SER A 45 -16.79 14.74 -18.68
C SER A 45 -16.36 16.07 -18.09
N ASN A 46 -17.28 16.81 -17.47
CA ASN A 46 -17.00 18.09 -16.80
C ASN A 46 -16.52 17.94 -15.35
N THR A 47 -16.20 16.71 -14.93
CA THR A 47 -15.72 16.41 -13.59
C THR A 47 -14.20 16.49 -13.52
N SER A 48 -13.65 16.94 -12.38
CA SER A 48 -12.20 16.98 -12.17
C SER A 48 -11.58 15.59 -12.35
N ASN A 49 -10.30 15.56 -12.77
CA ASN A 49 -9.56 14.31 -13.05
C ASN A 49 -9.45 13.36 -11.85
N ASN A 50 -9.81 13.80 -10.64
CA ASN A 50 -9.82 12.98 -9.42
C ASN A 50 -11.20 12.41 -9.08
N ASP A 51 -12.24 12.85 -9.78
CA ASP A 51 -13.62 12.44 -9.55
C ASP A 51 -14.00 11.32 -10.53
N TYR A 52 -13.34 10.17 -10.45
CA TYR A 52 -13.77 8.93 -11.13
C TYR A 52 -14.98 8.29 -10.42
N ASN A 53 -15.86 9.09 -9.83
CA ASN A 53 -17.09 8.58 -9.25
C ASN A 53 -17.96 7.96 -10.34
N SER A 54 -18.14 6.66 -10.24
CA SER A 54 -19.17 5.87 -10.91
C SER A 54 -20.57 6.44 -10.65
N ASN A 55 -21.53 6.11 -11.50
CA ASN A 55 -22.94 6.51 -11.42
C ASN A 55 -23.23 7.97 -11.79
N LYS A 56 -22.45 8.55 -12.70
CA LYS A 56 -22.80 9.85 -13.30
C LYS A 56 -23.93 9.69 -14.32
N PRO A 57 -24.82 10.69 -14.47
CA PRO A 57 -25.76 10.73 -15.57
C PRO A 57 -25.01 10.79 -16.91
N VAL A 58 -25.61 10.23 -17.96
CA VAL A 58 -25.11 10.30 -19.35
C VAL A 58 -26.08 11.13 -20.17
N VAL A 59 -25.52 12.01 -21.00
CA VAL A 59 -26.25 12.79 -21.99
C VAL A 59 -25.64 12.55 -23.35
N ILE A 60 -26.41 11.98 -24.27
CA ILE A 60 -26.04 11.88 -25.68
C ILE A 60 -26.52 13.14 -26.39
N VAL A 61 -25.59 13.88 -27.00
CA VAL A 61 -25.88 15.12 -27.74
C VAL A 61 -25.71 14.84 -29.23
N LEU A 62 -26.83 14.77 -29.94
CA LEU A 62 -26.85 14.57 -31.39
C LEU A 62 -26.51 15.90 -32.09
N HIS A 63 -25.61 15.84 -33.07
CA HIS A 63 -25.31 16.98 -33.93
C HIS A 63 -26.40 17.15 -35.01
N LYS A 64 -26.50 18.35 -35.59
CA LYS A 64 -27.42 18.60 -36.70
C LYS A 64 -26.96 17.88 -37.97
N ASN A 65 -27.89 17.61 -38.88
CA ASN A 65 -27.53 17.05 -40.18
C ASN A 65 -26.57 17.99 -40.94
N GLY A 66 -25.50 17.42 -41.50
CA GLY A 66 -24.40 18.16 -42.13
C GLY A 66 -23.27 18.55 -41.17
N GLU A 67 -23.45 18.36 -39.86
CA GLU A 67 -22.42 18.66 -38.85
C GLU A 67 -21.67 17.41 -38.39
N THR A 68 -20.61 17.61 -37.60
CA THR A 68 -19.90 16.53 -36.91
C THR A 68 -20.06 16.61 -35.40
N ALA A 69 -19.73 15.52 -34.70
CA ALA A 69 -19.63 15.48 -33.24
C ALA A 69 -18.71 16.58 -32.68
N ARG A 70 -17.62 16.90 -33.39
CA ARG A 70 -16.66 17.94 -32.99
C ARG A 70 -17.26 19.33 -33.07
N GLU A 71 -18.04 19.59 -34.11
CA GLU A 71 -18.74 20.85 -34.27
C GLU A 71 -19.81 21.03 -33.19
N ALA A 72 -20.64 20.00 -32.94
CA ALA A 72 -21.59 20.02 -31.84
C ALA A 72 -20.93 20.23 -30.47
N PHE A 73 -19.76 19.61 -30.24
CA PHE A 73 -18.98 19.87 -29.04
C PHE A 73 -18.49 21.33 -28.97
N SER A 74 -17.95 21.87 -30.06
CA SER A 74 -17.35 23.22 -30.07
C SER A 74 -18.36 24.36 -29.92
N LYS A 75 -19.63 24.12 -30.28
CA LYS A 75 -20.66 25.17 -30.32
C LYS A 75 -21.08 25.67 -28.95
N ALA A 76 -21.13 24.81 -27.93
CA ALA A 76 -21.59 25.20 -26.60
C ALA A 76 -20.48 25.13 -25.56
N ALA A 77 -20.63 25.96 -24.52
CA ALA A 77 -19.74 25.96 -23.37
C ALA A 77 -20.04 24.79 -22.44
N TRP A 78 -19.87 23.55 -22.90
CA TRP A 78 -20.12 22.33 -22.12
C TRP A 78 -19.31 22.28 -20.81
N LYS A 79 -18.17 22.97 -20.77
CA LYS A 79 -17.35 23.17 -19.56
C LYS A 79 -18.08 23.95 -18.46
N SER A 80 -19.10 24.72 -18.81
CA SER A 80 -19.91 25.53 -17.89
C SER A 80 -21.13 24.77 -17.34
N LEU A 81 -21.27 23.48 -17.63
CA LEU A 81 -22.30 22.64 -16.99
C LEU A 81 -22.04 22.54 -15.48
N LYS A 82 -23.05 22.88 -14.68
CA LYS A 82 -22.99 22.85 -13.21
C LYS A 82 -23.03 21.43 -12.65
N GLU A 83 -23.88 20.58 -13.23
CA GLU A 83 -24.06 19.20 -12.79
C GLU A 83 -22.98 18.29 -13.38
N PRO A 84 -22.33 17.44 -12.57
CA PRO A 84 -21.33 16.48 -13.06
C PRO A 84 -22.01 15.43 -13.95
N ALA A 85 -21.61 15.37 -15.22
CA ALA A 85 -22.23 14.49 -16.21
C ALA A 85 -21.20 13.97 -17.22
N ILE A 86 -21.54 12.83 -17.81
CA ILE A 86 -20.86 12.31 -18.99
C ILE A 86 -21.62 12.81 -20.22
N LEU A 87 -20.94 13.52 -21.10
CA LEU A 87 -21.47 13.93 -22.40
C LEU A 87 -20.87 13.08 -23.50
N VAL A 88 -21.73 12.60 -24.40
CA VAL A 88 -21.31 11.82 -25.57
C VAL A 88 -21.85 12.46 -26.84
N PHE A 89 -20.98 12.67 -27.83
CA PHE A 89 -21.31 13.27 -29.12
C PHE A 89 -21.03 12.25 -30.23
N PRO A 90 -22.04 11.49 -30.67
CA PRO A 90 -21.89 10.51 -31.76
C PRO A 90 -21.80 11.17 -33.13
N ASN A 91 -21.01 10.61 -34.04
CA ASN A 91 -21.06 10.95 -35.47
C ASN A 91 -22.12 10.10 -36.19
N ALA A 92 -22.99 10.77 -36.95
CA ALA A 92 -23.91 10.16 -37.91
C ALA A 92 -23.17 9.54 -39.10
N ILE A 93 -23.81 8.59 -39.80
CA ILE A 93 -23.30 8.10 -41.08
C ILE A 93 -23.42 9.25 -42.09
N GLU A 94 -22.34 9.57 -42.81
CA GLU A 94 -22.32 10.70 -43.75
C GLU A 94 -22.84 12.02 -43.14
N ASN A 95 -22.57 12.22 -41.84
CA ASN A 95 -23.03 13.38 -41.06
C ASN A 95 -24.55 13.60 -41.09
N THR A 96 -25.33 12.56 -41.38
CA THR A 96 -26.79 12.65 -41.51
C THR A 96 -27.49 11.57 -40.69
N TRP A 97 -28.35 12.00 -39.78
CA TRP A 97 -29.32 11.15 -39.08
C TRP A 97 -30.48 10.87 -40.03
N ASN A 98 -30.51 9.68 -40.62
CA ASN A 98 -31.45 9.38 -41.69
C ASN A 98 -32.78 8.86 -41.12
N CYS A 99 -33.83 9.69 -41.21
CA CYS A 99 -35.19 9.35 -40.80
C CYS A 99 -36.04 8.65 -41.87
N LYS A 100 -35.59 8.66 -43.13
CA LYS A 100 -36.41 8.21 -44.27
C LYS A 100 -36.13 6.75 -44.65
N ASP A 101 -34.88 6.32 -44.47
CA ASP A 101 -34.47 4.95 -44.72
C ASP A 101 -34.49 4.13 -43.41
N GLU A 102 -35.36 3.14 -43.35
CA GLU A 102 -35.56 2.27 -42.19
C GLU A 102 -34.26 1.51 -41.82
N ALA A 103 -33.46 1.13 -42.82
CA ALA A 103 -32.22 0.39 -42.61
C ALA A 103 -31.13 1.29 -41.98
N SER A 104 -30.98 2.53 -42.46
CA SER A 104 -30.07 3.52 -41.88
C SER A 104 -30.51 3.92 -40.47
N LEU A 105 -31.81 4.17 -40.26
CA LEU A 105 -32.37 4.50 -38.95
C LEU A 105 -32.09 3.39 -37.92
N ALA A 106 -32.25 2.11 -38.31
CA ALA A 106 -31.95 0.98 -37.44
C ALA A 106 -30.45 0.94 -37.03
N LYS A 107 -29.54 1.30 -37.93
CA LYS A 107 -28.09 1.41 -37.64
C LYS A 107 -27.80 2.54 -36.66
N ASP A 108 -28.46 3.69 -36.80
CA ASP A 108 -28.35 4.82 -35.86
C ASP A 108 -28.82 4.44 -34.45
N VAL A 109 -29.99 3.82 -34.34
CA VAL A 109 -30.55 3.36 -33.07
C VAL A 109 -29.65 2.32 -32.39
N GLN A 110 -29.05 1.42 -33.15
CA GLN A 110 -28.09 0.45 -32.61
C GLN A 110 -26.78 1.10 -32.18
N PHE A 111 -26.30 2.11 -32.89
CA PHE A 111 -25.10 2.84 -32.50
C PHE A 111 -25.29 3.56 -31.16
N LEU A 112 -26.45 4.18 -30.92
CA LEU A 112 -26.76 4.79 -29.62
C LEU A 112 -26.76 3.76 -28.48
N ARG A 113 -27.31 2.55 -28.72
CA ARG A 113 -27.28 1.47 -27.72
C ARG A 113 -25.86 0.99 -27.44
N PHE A 114 -25.05 0.86 -28.49
CA PHE A 114 -23.65 0.48 -28.37
C PHE A 114 -22.89 1.48 -27.48
N ILE A 115 -23.06 2.77 -27.72
CA ILE A 115 -22.45 3.85 -26.93
C ILE A 115 -22.80 3.73 -25.44
N LEU A 116 -24.07 3.48 -25.11
CA LEU A 116 -24.46 3.29 -23.70
C LEU A 116 -23.78 2.07 -23.09
N SER A 117 -23.76 0.93 -23.79
CA SER A 117 -23.09 -0.28 -23.31
C SER A 117 -21.59 -0.05 -23.06
N GLU A 118 -20.90 0.59 -24.00
CA GLU A 118 -19.48 0.87 -23.91
C GLU A 118 -19.19 1.89 -22.80
N THR A 119 -20.00 2.94 -22.69
CA THR A 119 -19.88 3.96 -21.64
C THR A 119 -20.10 3.35 -20.25
N TYR A 120 -21.03 2.40 -20.09
CA TYR A 120 -21.22 1.71 -18.81
C TYR A 120 -20.05 0.80 -18.46
N SER A 121 -19.51 0.09 -19.46
CA SER A 121 -18.40 -0.84 -19.25
C SER A 121 -17.12 -0.11 -18.84
N ASN A 122 -16.85 1.06 -19.43
CA ASN A 122 -15.63 1.82 -19.18
C ASN A 122 -15.74 2.81 -18.02
N PHE A 123 -16.92 3.42 -17.81
CA PHE A 123 -17.09 4.55 -16.88
C PHE A 123 -18.18 4.33 -15.82
N HIS A 124 -18.88 3.19 -15.86
CA HIS A 124 -19.89 2.79 -14.87
C HIS A 124 -20.94 3.87 -14.60
N HIS A 125 -21.46 4.49 -15.67
CA HIS A 125 -22.47 5.53 -15.56
C HIS A 125 -23.79 5.05 -14.94
N ASN A 126 -24.63 5.99 -14.52
CA ASN A 126 -25.95 5.70 -13.96
C ASN A 126 -26.94 5.39 -15.08
N ARG A 127 -27.22 4.10 -15.28
CA ARG A 127 -28.19 3.60 -16.27
C ARG A 127 -29.63 4.06 -16.03
N ASN A 128 -29.95 4.57 -14.84
CA ASN A 128 -31.26 5.16 -14.55
C ASN A 128 -31.34 6.62 -15.00
N ARG A 129 -30.23 7.25 -15.37
CA ARG A 129 -30.16 8.68 -15.73
C ARG A 129 -29.42 8.84 -17.06
N VAL A 130 -30.06 8.36 -18.11
CA VAL A 130 -29.60 8.50 -19.49
C VAL A 130 -30.54 9.43 -20.23
N PHE A 131 -29.96 10.45 -20.86
CA PHE A 131 -30.69 11.48 -21.58
C PHE A 131 -30.19 11.57 -23.02
N VAL A 132 -31.08 11.93 -23.95
CA VAL A 132 -30.70 12.27 -25.32
C VAL A 132 -31.20 13.66 -25.65
N VAL A 133 -30.34 14.46 -26.28
CA VAL A 133 -30.70 15.79 -26.75
C VAL A 133 -30.28 15.93 -28.20
N GLY A 134 -31.15 16.52 -29.01
CA GLY A 134 -30.88 16.81 -30.41
C GLY A 134 -31.72 17.98 -30.91
N ASP A 135 -31.58 18.27 -32.19
CA ASP A 135 -32.49 19.19 -32.86
C ASP A 135 -33.82 18.50 -33.23
N LYS A 136 -34.74 19.27 -33.82
CA LYS A 136 -36.03 18.75 -34.27
C LYS A 136 -35.89 17.70 -35.37
N ASP A 137 -34.87 17.77 -36.21
CA ASP A 137 -34.64 16.82 -37.30
C ASP A 137 -34.14 15.48 -36.75
N ASN A 138 -33.51 15.48 -35.58
CA ASN A 138 -33.12 14.26 -34.86
C ASN A 138 -34.29 13.56 -34.15
N ALA A 139 -35.47 14.19 -34.03
CA ALA A 139 -36.59 13.67 -33.24
C ALA A 139 -36.97 12.23 -33.61
N CYS A 140 -36.95 11.91 -34.92
CA CYS A 140 -37.25 10.57 -35.41
C CYS A 140 -36.33 9.48 -34.81
N VAL A 141 -35.02 9.78 -34.66
CA VAL A 141 -34.02 8.82 -34.17
C VAL A 141 -34.22 8.61 -32.69
N ILE A 142 -34.48 9.69 -31.96
CA ILE A 142 -34.74 9.67 -30.52
C ILE A 142 -36.02 8.89 -30.23
N GLU A 143 -37.10 9.16 -30.95
CA GLU A 143 -38.38 8.46 -30.81
C GLU A 143 -38.24 6.98 -31.16
N ARG A 144 -37.54 6.65 -32.25
CA ARG A 144 -37.28 5.24 -32.63
C ARG A 144 -36.42 4.53 -31.57
N PHE A 145 -35.42 5.21 -31.02
CA PHE A 145 -34.61 4.69 -29.94
C PHE A 145 -35.44 4.42 -28.67
N GLN A 146 -36.32 5.35 -28.30
CA GLN A 146 -37.25 5.19 -27.18
C GLN A 146 -38.22 4.03 -27.41
N GLN A 147 -38.77 3.88 -28.62
CA GLN A 147 -39.68 2.78 -28.94
C GLN A 147 -38.98 1.42 -28.88
N GLN A 148 -37.75 1.33 -29.38
CA GLN A 148 -37.00 0.06 -29.41
C GLN A 148 -36.38 -0.28 -28.05
N TYR A 149 -36.00 0.73 -27.26
CA TYR A 149 -35.36 0.59 -25.95
C TYR A 149 -36.04 1.50 -24.89
N PRO A 150 -37.32 1.26 -24.55
CA PRO A 150 -38.11 2.15 -23.68
C PRO A 150 -37.52 2.31 -22.28
N LYS A 151 -36.72 1.34 -21.86
CA LYS A 151 -36.05 1.25 -20.55
C LYS A 151 -34.65 1.87 -20.53
N ALA A 152 -34.14 2.33 -21.66
CA ALA A 152 -32.78 2.84 -21.77
C ALA A 152 -32.66 4.35 -21.55
N LEU A 153 -33.73 5.13 -21.79
CA LEU A 153 -33.74 6.57 -21.56
C LEU A 153 -34.64 6.95 -20.39
N ALA A 154 -34.19 7.94 -19.62
CA ALA A 154 -34.99 8.60 -18.60
C ALA A 154 -35.85 9.71 -19.21
N ALA A 155 -35.27 10.52 -20.09
CA ALA A 155 -35.97 11.57 -20.81
C ALA A 155 -35.16 11.99 -22.05
N PHE A 156 -35.81 12.73 -22.94
CA PHE A 156 -35.15 13.39 -24.06
C PHE A 156 -35.70 14.80 -24.25
N GLU A 157 -34.93 15.66 -24.92
CA GLU A 157 -35.36 17.01 -25.29
C GLU A 157 -34.93 17.31 -26.72
N THR A 158 -35.81 17.93 -27.48
CA THR A 158 -35.52 18.47 -28.81
C THR A 158 -35.63 19.97 -28.77
N TRP A 159 -34.67 20.71 -29.30
CA TRP A 159 -34.78 22.17 -29.40
C TRP A 159 -35.26 22.61 -30.79
N LYS A 160 -35.97 23.75 -30.84
CA LYS A 160 -36.37 24.41 -32.09
C LYS A 160 -35.25 25.36 -32.54
N GLN A 161 -34.94 25.32 -33.83
CA GLN A 161 -33.89 26.11 -34.48
C GLN A 161 -34.30 27.59 -34.59
N GLY A 162 -33.37 28.54 -34.38
CA GLY A 162 -33.72 29.93 -34.69
C GLY A 162 -32.76 31.10 -34.41
N SER A 163 -31.51 30.97 -33.93
CA SER A 163 -30.51 32.07 -33.95
C SER A 163 -29.12 31.64 -33.43
N GLU A 164 -28.14 32.55 -33.43
CA GLU A 164 -26.81 32.43 -32.76
C GLU A 164 -26.87 31.93 -31.28
N LYS A 165 -28.05 31.90 -30.65
CA LYS A 165 -28.28 31.39 -29.29
C LYS A 165 -28.50 29.87 -29.22
N ASP A 166 -28.47 29.14 -30.33
CA ASP A 166 -28.67 27.69 -30.39
C ASP A 166 -27.80 26.92 -29.38
N SER A 167 -26.55 27.35 -29.17
CA SER A 167 -25.62 26.75 -28.21
C SER A 167 -26.03 26.92 -26.74
N LEU A 168 -26.60 28.07 -26.39
CA LEU A 168 -27.10 28.34 -25.03
C LEU A 168 -28.41 27.59 -24.77
N ILE A 169 -29.23 27.42 -25.81
CA ILE A 169 -30.46 26.62 -25.73
C ILE A 169 -30.11 25.15 -25.51
N ALA A 170 -29.13 24.61 -26.26
CA ALA A 170 -28.65 23.25 -26.07
C ALA A 170 -28.09 23.02 -24.66
N LEU A 171 -27.25 23.94 -24.16
CA LEU A 171 -26.71 23.89 -22.81
C LEU A 171 -27.82 23.96 -21.74
N GLY A 172 -28.80 24.85 -21.93
CA GLY A 172 -29.94 25.01 -21.02
C GLY A 172 -30.84 23.77 -20.97
N GLY A 173 -31.09 23.12 -22.11
CA GLY A 173 -31.82 21.86 -22.18
C GLY A 173 -31.10 20.74 -21.44
N VAL A 174 -29.78 20.60 -21.64
CA VAL A 174 -28.97 19.64 -20.88
C VAL A 174 -29.01 19.92 -19.38
N GLN A 175 -28.88 21.18 -18.95
CA GLN A 175 -28.99 21.55 -17.52
C GLN A 175 -30.36 21.20 -16.93
N LYS A 176 -31.44 21.44 -17.68
CA LYS A 176 -32.80 21.12 -17.27
C LYS A 176 -33.00 19.60 -17.10
N LEU A 177 -32.52 18.80 -18.05
CA LEU A 177 -32.58 17.33 -17.95
C LEU A 177 -31.78 16.80 -16.76
N LEU A 178 -30.58 17.34 -16.54
CA LEU A 178 -29.73 16.96 -15.41
C LEU A 178 -30.27 17.41 -14.05
N GLY A 179 -31.04 18.50 -13.99
CA GLY A 179 -31.71 18.97 -12.77
C GLY A 179 -32.96 18.16 -12.39
N ASN A 180 -33.55 17.43 -13.35
CA ASN A 180 -34.74 16.64 -13.09
C ASN A 180 -34.41 15.31 -12.37
N PRO A 181 -35.20 14.90 -11.37
CA PRO A 181 -35.05 13.62 -10.68
C PRO A 181 -35.56 12.42 -11.49
N VAL A 182 -35.98 12.63 -12.74
CA VAL A 182 -36.56 11.62 -13.63
C VAL A 182 -35.56 10.47 -13.81
N GLN A 183 -36.06 9.25 -13.63
CA GLN A 183 -35.31 8.01 -13.84
C GLN A 183 -35.94 7.23 -14.99
N ALA A 184 -35.13 6.45 -15.70
CA ALA A 184 -35.65 5.46 -16.64
C ALA A 184 -36.63 4.50 -15.91
N ASP A 185 -37.64 4.00 -16.61
CA ASP A 185 -38.69 3.13 -16.05
C ASP A 185 -38.14 1.87 -15.35
N THR A 186 -36.90 1.47 -15.66
CA THR A 186 -36.17 0.44 -14.93
C THR A 186 -35.23 1.02 -13.88
N SER A 187 -35.36 0.55 -12.65
CA SER A 187 -34.38 0.78 -11.59
C SER A 187 -33.22 -0.22 -11.70
N TYR A 188 -32.20 0.14 -12.47
CA TYR A 188 -30.91 -0.55 -12.41
C TYR A 188 -30.25 -0.26 -11.07
N ALA A 189 -29.66 -1.29 -10.45
CA ALA A 189 -28.77 -1.08 -9.32
C ALA A 189 -27.63 -0.15 -9.73
N LEU A 190 -27.40 0.89 -8.91
CA LEU A 190 -26.23 1.74 -9.04
C LEU A 190 -24.98 0.89 -8.87
N TRP A 191 -23.96 1.15 -9.69
CA TRP A 191 -22.68 0.49 -9.57
C TRP A 191 -22.09 0.81 -8.20
N SER A 192 -21.74 -0.21 -7.44
CA SER A 192 -21.02 -0.05 -6.19
C SER A 192 -19.61 -0.56 -6.41
N ASP A 193 -18.60 0.27 -6.18
CA ASP A 193 -17.22 -0.18 -6.30
C ASP A 193 -17.00 -1.39 -5.37
N PRO A 194 -16.69 -2.59 -5.91
CA PRO A 194 -16.37 -3.74 -5.08
C PRO A 194 -15.15 -3.47 -4.18
N SER A 195 -14.31 -2.47 -4.51
CA SER A 195 -13.15 -2.05 -3.73
C SER A 195 -13.47 -1.11 -2.56
N ILE A 196 -14.62 -0.43 -2.57
CA ILE A 196 -15.08 0.47 -1.48
C ILE A 196 -15.89 -0.30 -0.42
N ARG A 197 -16.18 -1.60 -0.63
CA ARG A 197 -16.91 -2.40 0.37
C ARG A 197 -16.11 -2.65 1.65
N LYS A 198 -16.59 -1.97 2.70
CA LYS A 198 -16.33 -2.07 4.15
C LYS A 198 -14.89 -1.80 4.59
N LYS A 199 -14.69 -0.62 5.22
CA LYS A 199 -13.81 -0.53 6.39
C LYS A 199 -14.12 -1.76 7.25
N MET A 200 -13.20 -2.71 7.34
CA MET A 200 -13.37 -3.88 8.20
C MET A 200 -13.70 -3.38 9.61
N ASP A 201 -14.78 -3.92 10.17
CA ASP A 201 -15.10 -3.79 11.58
C ASP A 201 -13.84 -4.17 12.38
N PRO A 202 -13.47 -3.48 13.49
CA PRO A 202 -12.31 -3.84 14.29
C PRO A 202 -12.27 -5.34 14.67
N ILE A 203 -13.44 -5.97 14.76
CA ILE A 203 -13.63 -7.41 15.00
C ILE A 203 -13.24 -8.26 13.76
N ASP A 204 -13.56 -7.83 12.55
CA ASP A 204 -13.13 -8.50 11.31
C ASP A 204 -11.62 -8.36 11.07
N SER A 205 -11.01 -7.27 11.55
CA SER A 205 -9.54 -7.05 11.53
C SER A 205 -8.77 -7.97 12.50
N LEU A 206 -9.46 -8.52 13.51
CA LEU A 206 -8.94 -9.53 14.43
C LEU A 206 -9.15 -10.96 13.88
N LYS A 207 -10.26 -11.21 13.17
CA LYS A 207 -10.55 -12.52 12.54
C LYS A 207 -9.70 -12.78 11.29
N GLY A 208 -9.36 -11.75 10.52
CA GLY A 208 -8.46 -11.83 9.37
C GLY A 208 -7.02 -11.48 9.73
N TYR A 209 -6.27 -12.41 10.33
CA TYR A 209 -4.83 -12.26 10.51
C TYR A 209 -4.13 -12.29 9.14
N ARG A 210 -3.87 -11.11 8.58
CA ARG A 210 -2.95 -10.94 7.45
C ARG A 210 -1.79 -10.11 7.90
N LEU A 211 -0.58 -10.66 7.86
CA LEU A 211 0.65 -9.95 8.18
C LEU A 211 1.31 -9.39 6.92
N HIS A 212 0.89 -9.82 5.73
CA HIS A 212 1.40 -9.36 4.45
C HIS A 212 1.60 -7.83 4.39
N ASN A 213 2.81 -7.43 3.99
CA ASN A 213 3.26 -6.05 3.86
C ASN A 213 3.26 -5.21 5.15
N ARG A 214 3.12 -5.83 6.32
CA ARG A 214 3.18 -5.13 7.61
C ARG A 214 4.59 -5.11 8.18
N LEU A 215 4.88 -4.04 8.90
CA LEU A 215 6.13 -3.85 9.65
C LEU A 215 5.78 -3.95 11.13
N VAL A 216 6.52 -4.77 11.88
CA VAL A 216 6.34 -4.97 13.31
C VAL A 216 7.62 -4.58 14.02
N ILE A 217 7.52 -3.72 15.03
CA ILE A 217 8.64 -3.39 15.93
C ILE A 217 8.31 -4.02 17.27
N GLU A 218 9.16 -4.90 17.77
CA GLU A 218 8.98 -5.63 19.01
C GLU A 218 10.13 -5.37 19.98
N PHE A 219 9.78 -5.10 21.22
CA PHE A 219 10.74 -5.00 22.33
C PHE A 219 10.66 -6.29 23.13
N ARG A 220 11.80 -6.98 23.29
CA ARG A 220 11.88 -8.25 23.99
C ARG A 220 12.81 -8.18 25.18
N TYR A 221 12.43 -8.89 26.23
CA TYR A 221 13.22 -9.02 27.46
C TYR A 221 13.14 -10.45 27.97
N GLY A 222 14.26 -10.95 28.49
CA GLY A 222 14.29 -12.29 29.07
C GLY A 222 15.68 -12.77 29.48
N GLY A 223 15.79 -14.09 29.50
CA GLY A 223 16.91 -14.83 30.08
C GLY A 223 17.83 -15.44 29.03
N PHE A 224 19.14 -15.40 29.28
CA PHE A 224 20.15 -16.13 28.51
C PHE A 224 20.86 -17.17 29.39
N ALA A 225 20.93 -18.40 28.88
CA ALA A 225 21.65 -19.50 29.47
C ALA A 225 22.79 -19.92 28.54
N MET A 226 24.02 -19.58 28.93
CA MET A 226 25.22 -19.96 28.19
C MET A 226 25.57 -21.43 28.44
N LEU A 227 25.98 -22.14 27.40
CA LEU A 227 26.40 -23.54 27.50
C LEU A 227 27.72 -23.67 28.26
N GLY A 228 27.88 -24.74 29.05
CA GLY A 228 29.14 -24.97 29.77
C GLY A 228 30.33 -25.26 28.85
N SER A 229 30.08 -25.75 27.64
CA SER A 229 31.11 -26.12 26.66
C SER A 229 31.92 -24.97 26.10
N VAL A 230 31.51 -23.72 26.35
CA VAL A 230 32.25 -22.52 25.90
C VAL A 230 33.08 -21.88 27.02
N ARG A 231 33.10 -22.50 28.20
CA ARG A 231 33.89 -22.01 29.32
C ARG A 231 35.34 -22.39 29.13
N THR A 232 36.21 -21.40 29.27
CA THR A 232 37.66 -21.54 29.20
C THR A 232 38.30 -20.98 30.47
N GLY A 233 39.58 -21.29 30.67
CA GLY A 233 40.39 -20.56 31.65
C GLY A 233 40.65 -19.12 31.20
N ILE A 234 41.07 -18.28 32.14
CA ILE A 234 41.44 -16.89 31.85
C ILE A 234 42.83 -16.89 31.19
N SER A 235 42.90 -16.59 29.89
CA SER A 235 44.17 -16.49 29.16
C SER A 235 44.52 -15.06 28.72
N ASP A 236 43.56 -14.14 28.73
CA ASP A 236 43.68 -12.78 28.18
C ASP A 236 43.88 -11.68 29.25
N GLY A 237 43.78 -12.05 30.53
CA GLY A 237 43.95 -11.14 31.66
C GLY A 237 42.77 -10.18 31.90
N THR A 238 41.67 -10.25 31.15
CA THR A 238 40.54 -9.30 31.29
C THR A 238 39.63 -9.60 32.50
N TYR A 239 39.77 -10.78 33.12
CA TYR A 239 39.08 -11.22 34.35
C TYR A 239 37.58 -10.86 34.38
N ALA A 240 36.83 -11.28 33.36
CA ALA A 240 35.38 -11.14 33.30
C ALA A 240 34.67 -12.49 33.17
N LYS A 241 33.58 -12.62 33.94
CA LYS A 241 32.78 -13.86 34.00
C LYS A 241 31.64 -13.79 33.00
N LEU A 242 31.97 -13.80 31.70
CA LEU A 242 30.99 -13.70 30.61
C LEU A 242 29.90 -14.78 30.68
N TYR A 243 30.20 -15.96 31.22
CA TYR A 243 29.23 -17.05 31.41
C TYR A 243 28.11 -16.74 32.43
N LYS A 244 28.29 -15.75 33.33
CA LYS A 244 27.26 -15.27 34.27
C LYS A 244 26.28 -14.29 33.64
N SER A 245 26.35 -14.08 32.32
CA SER A 245 25.43 -13.18 31.62
C SER A 245 24.08 -13.85 31.44
N HIS A 246 23.07 -13.34 32.14
CA HIS A 246 21.73 -13.94 32.15
C HIS A 246 20.62 -13.01 31.65
N SER A 247 20.83 -11.70 31.57
CA SER A 247 19.76 -10.77 31.15
C SER A 247 19.94 -10.35 29.70
N PHE A 248 18.95 -10.68 28.88
CA PHE A 248 18.92 -10.36 27.46
C PHE A 248 17.77 -9.40 27.14
N MET A 249 18.06 -8.37 26.36
CA MET A 249 17.07 -7.44 25.82
C MET A 249 17.33 -7.23 24.34
N ASP A 250 16.29 -7.21 23.50
CA ASP A 250 16.43 -6.88 22.09
C ASP A 250 15.32 -6.01 21.55
N ILE A 251 15.65 -5.30 20.47
CA ILE A 251 14.71 -4.63 19.60
C ILE A 251 14.67 -5.44 18.30
N HIS A 252 13.48 -5.94 17.97
CA HIS A 252 13.25 -6.79 16.82
C HIS A 252 12.34 -6.11 15.80
N LEU A 253 12.86 -5.87 14.61
CA LEU A 253 12.12 -5.35 13.48
C LEU A 253 11.78 -6.49 12.52
N THR A 254 10.51 -6.68 12.22
CA THR A 254 10.05 -7.70 11.25
C THR A 254 9.26 -7.04 10.13
N LYS A 255 9.59 -7.36 8.87
CA LYS A 255 8.79 -6.98 7.71
C LYS A 255 8.29 -8.21 6.98
N TRP A 256 6.98 -8.34 6.95
CA TRP A 256 6.29 -9.46 6.33
C TRP A 256 6.16 -9.26 4.82
N MET A 257 6.71 -10.21 4.07
CA MET A 257 6.62 -10.28 2.61
C MET A 257 5.32 -10.95 2.17
N ASN A 258 4.85 -11.93 2.93
CA ASN A 258 3.54 -12.57 2.81
C ASN A 258 3.03 -12.97 4.20
N ASP A 259 1.94 -13.74 4.30
CA ASP A 259 1.36 -14.13 5.60
C ASP A 259 2.17 -15.21 6.36
N SER A 260 3.16 -15.81 5.71
CA SER A 260 4.01 -16.86 6.29
C SER A 260 5.49 -16.48 6.35
N MET A 261 5.97 -15.54 5.54
CA MET A 261 7.40 -15.21 5.41
C MET A 261 7.66 -13.74 5.69
N ALA A 262 8.68 -13.50 6.50
CA ALA A 262 9.21 -12.18 6.80
C ALA A 262 10.73 -12.17 6.81
N TRP A 263 11.32 -11.01 6.54
CA TRP A 263 12.69 -10.74 6.95
C TRP A 263 12.68 -10.00 8.29
N PHE A 264 13.74 -10.16 9.07
CA PHE A 264 13.88 -9.46 10.35
C PHE A 264 15.29 -8.91 10.56
N ILE A 265 15.36 -7.86 11.37
CA ILE A 265 16.60 -7.30 11.95
C ILE A 265 16.43 -7.32 13.47
N ASP A 266 17.43 -7.82 14.18
CA ASP A 266 17.45 -7.94 15.63
C ASP A 266 18.69 -7.25 16.20
N ILE A 267 18.50 -6.34 17.15
CA ILE A 267 19.59 -5.68 17.87
C ILE A 267 19.45 -6.05 19.34
N GLY A 268 20.31 -6.95 19.80
CA GLY A 268 20.30 -7.46 21.17
C GLY A 268 21.37 -6.83 22.06
N ARG A 269 21.14 -6.95 23.36
CA ARG A 269 22.05 -6.58 24.42
C ARG A 269 21.96 -7.62 25.54
N LEU A 270 23.09 -8.26 25.81
CA LEU A 270 23.28 -9.18 26.93
C LEU A 270 24.26 -8.53 27.91
N LYS A 271 23.78 -8.26 29.13
CA LYS A 271 24.57 -7.60 30.17
C LYS A 271 25.40 -8.62 30.92
N VAL A 272 26.69 -8.36 31.04
CA VAL A 272 27.60 -9.15 31.89
C VAL A 272 27.69 -8.43 33.24
N PRO A 273 27.30 -9.08 34.35
CA PRO A 273 27.39 -8.48 35.68
C PRO A 273 28.85 -8.39 36.14
N GLN A 274 29.16 -7.32 36.87
CA GLN A 274 30.38 -7.26 37.68
C GLN A 274 30.21 -8.15 38.90
N THR A 275 31.22 -8.97 39.21
CA THR A 275 31.23 -9.78 40.44
C THR A 275 32.40 -9.42 41.34
N GLN A 276 32.19 -9.47 42.66
CA GLN A 276 33.25 -9.27 43.64
C GLN A 276 33.47 -10.61 44.34
N GLU A 277 34.72 -11.08 44.33
CA GLU A 277 35.11 -12.34 44.95
C GLU A 277 36.16 -12.06 46.04
N ALA A 278 35.99 -12.70 47.19
CA ALA A 278 36.98 -12.69 48.25
C ALA A 278 38.01 -13.78 47.95
N THR A 279 39.25 -13.36 47.72
CA THR A 279 40.43 -14.23 47.59
C THR A 279 41.23 -14.21 48.89
N GLU A 280 42.07 -15.21 49.15
CA GLU A 280 42.91 -15.30 50.35
C GLU A 280 43.78 -14.05 50.60
N SER A 281 44.09 -13.29 49.55
CA SER A 281 44.88 -12.07 49.61
C SER A 281 44.06 -10.76 49.65
N GLY A 282 42.73 -10.79 49.51
CA GLY A 282 41.88 -9.59 49.51
C GLY A 282 40.66 -9.72 48.59
N THR A 283 39.95 -8.61 48.32
CA THR A 283 38.79 -8.62 47.41
C THR A 283 39.17 -8.28 45.97
N MET A 284 38.82 -9.16 45.02
CA MET A 284 38.95 -8.92 43.59
C MET A 284 37.60 -8.54 43.00
N ARG A 285 37.51 -7.37 42.35
CA ARG A 285 36.33 -6.99 41.55
C ARG A 285 36.59 -7.41 40.09
N THR A 286 35.90 -8.46 39.65
CA THR A 286 35.90 -8.87 38.25
C THR A 286 35.24 -7.83 37.36
N GLY A 287 35.74 -7.75 36.14
CA GLY A 287 35.27 -6.86 35.10
C GLY A 287 33.82 -7.11 34.70
N GLY A 288 33.13 -6.04 34.30
CA GLY A 288 31.81 -6.13 33.70
C GLY A 288 31.93 -6.33 32.19
N GLY A 289 30.82 -6.25 31.48
CA GLY A 289 30.85 -6.36 30.02
C GLY A 289 29.49 -6.26 29.38
N MET A 290 29.50 -6.34 28.05
CA MET A 290 28.30 -6.32 27.25
C MET A 290 28.52 -7.12 25.96
N ILE A 291 27.55 -7.96 25.64
CA ILE A 291 27.52 -8.69 24.38
C ILE A 291 26.37 -8.11 23.55
N MET A 292 26.64 -7.62 22.34
CA MET A 292 25.67 -6.97 21.46
C MET A 292 25.57 -7.73 20.13
N PRO A 293 24.63 -8.67 19.99
CA PRO A 293 24.35 -9.31 18.71
C PRO A 293 23.52 -8.40 17.79
N LEU A 294 23.95 -8.28 16.54
CA LEU A 294 23.17 -7.74 15.43
C LEU A 294 22.86 -8.87 14.45
N THR A 295 21.59 -9.25 14.32
CA THR A 295 21.17 -10.39 13.49
C THR A 295 20.27 -9.93 12.35
N LEU A 296 20.52 -10.40 11.13
CA LEU A 296 19.61 -10.31 9.99
C LEU A 296 19.16 -11.72 9.62
N GLY A 297 17.89 -11.91 9.26
CA GLY A 297 17.43 -13.23 8.87
C GLY A 297 16.02 -13.30 8.34
N PHE A 298 15.52 -14.54 8.26
CA PHE A 298 14.18 -14.87 7.81
C PHE A 298 13.37 -15.53 8.93
N LYS A 299 12.08 -15.22 8.93
CA LYS A 299 11.08 -15.75 9.85
C LYS A 299 9.97 -16.40 9.03
N TYR A 300 9.65 -17.65 9.36
CA TYR A 300 8.59 -18.43 8.75
C TYR A 300 7.50 -18.76 9.78
N ALA A 301 6.32 -18.16 9.66
CA ALA A 301 5.16 -18.46 10.49
C ALA A 301 4.27 -19.53 9.85
N LEU A 302 3.81 -20.45 10.69
CA LEU A 302 2.85 -21.47 10.31
C LEU A 302 1.46 -20.84 10.13
N PRO A 303 0.68 -21.29 9.13
CA PRO A 303 -0.62 -20.72 8.84
C PRO A 303 -1.70 -21.07 9.89
N LYS A 304 -2.65 -20.13 10.07
CA LYS A 304 -4.01 -20.32 10.63
C LYS A 304 -4.14 -20.82 12.07
N VAL A 305 -3.56 -20.11 13.05
CA VAL A 305 -4.01 -20.17 14.45
C VAL A 305 -4.10 -18.75 15.02
N ARG A 306 -4.94 -18.52 16.05
CA ARG A 306 -5.08 -17.23 16.76
C ARG A 306 -3.74 -16.72 17.34
N ALA A 307 -2.79 -17.64 17.51
CA ALA A 307 -1.39 -17.43 17.82
C ALA A 307 -0.54 -17.92 16.65
N HIS A 308 0.56 -17.24 16.32
CA HIS A 308 1.39 -17.54 15.16
C HIS A 308 2.68 -18.20 15.63
N PRO A 309 2.73 -19.54 15.70
CA PRO A 309 3.99 -20.23 15.87
C PRO A 309 4.86 -20.00 14.63
N TYR A 310 6.15 -19.78 14.84
CA TYR A 310 7.09 -19.54 13.76
C TYR A 310 8.46 -20.13 14.07
N PHE A 311 9.24 -20.28 13.01
CA PHE A 311 10.67 -20.56 13.07
C PHE A 311 11.43 -19.37 12.50
N LEU A 312 12.62 -19.10 13.04
CA LEU A 312 13.52 -18.09 12.50
C LEU A 312 14.93 -18.67 12.33
N LEU A 313 15.60 -18.15 11.31
CA LEU A 313 17.02 -18.39 11.04
C LEU A 313 17.63 -17.04 10.67
N GLY A 314 18.75 -16.71 11.29
CA GLY A 314 19.49 -15.51 10.97
C GLY A 314 20.97 -15.64 11.26
N SER A 315 21.73 -14.69 10.76
CA SER A 315 23.16 -14.57 10.99
C SER A 315 23.54 -13.11 11.11
N GLY A 316 24.70 -12.85 11.68
CA GLY A 316 25.24 -11.51 11.70
C GLY A 316 26.50 -11.41 12.52
N ILE A 317 26.70 -10.25 13.13
CA ILE A 317 27.88 -9.92 13.92
C ILE A 317 27.50 -9.79 15.39
N MET A 318 28.42 -10.17 16.26
CA MET A 318 28.29 -10.05 17.70
C MET A 318 29.50 -9.30 18.22
N GLN A 319 29.25 -8.17 18.87
CA GLN A 319 30.27 -7.41 19.55
C GLN A 319 30.35 -7.85 21.03
N VAL A 320 31.51 -8.32 21.46
CA VAL A 320 31.79 -8.72 22.84
C VAL A 320 32.70 -7.67 23.46
N MET A 321 32.16 -6.88 24.37
CA MET A 321 32.90 -5.90 25.14
C MET A 321 33.15 -6.42 26.55
N VAL A 322 34.42 -6.48 26.93
CA VAL A 322 34.85 -6.80 28.29
C VAL A 322 35.44 -5.54 28.90
N PHE A 323 34.95 -5.14 30.06
CA PHE A 323 35.51 -4.03 30.82
C PHE A 323 36.39 -4.60 31.92
N GLY A 324 37.68 -4.28 31.95
CA GLY A 324 38.60 -4.81 32.96
C GLY A 324 38.16 -4.56 34.40
N GLY A 325 38.54 -5.48 35.30
CA GLY A 325 38.22 -5.43 36.72
C GLY A 325 39.03 -4.39 37.53
N ARG A 326 38.96 -4.47 38.87
CA ARG A 326 39.84 -3.72 39.79
C ARG A 326 40.25 -4.63 40.96
N MET A 327 41.52 -4.58 41.37
CA MET A 327 42.00 -5.23 42.59
C MET A 327 42.36 -4.20 43.66
N ASN A 328 42.19 -4.55 44.94
CA ASN A 328 42.65 -3.73 46.05
C ASN A 328 44.19 -3.76 46.15
N PRO A 329 44.87 -2.60 46.26
CA PRO A 329 46.33 -2.52 46.26
C PRO A 329 47.03 -3.27 47.40
N GLY A 330 46.35 -3.51 48.52
CA GLY A 330 46.93 -4.16 49.72
C GLY A 330 47.05 -5.69 49.64
N ALA A 331 46.67 -6.30 48.52
CA ALA A 331 46.60 -7.76 48.33
C ALA A 331 47.80 -8.37 47.60
N MET A 332 48.80 -7.57 47.21
CA MET A 332 49.85 -8.01 46.29
C MET A 332 51.20 -8.20 46.98
N THR A 333 51.58 -9.46 47.22
CA THR A 333 52.92 -9.86 47.70
C THR A 333 53.88 -10.26 46.57
N SER A 334 53.44 -10.34 45.30
CA SER A 334 54.33 -10.55 44.16
C SER A 334 53.96 -9.65 42.97
N GLY A 335 54.99 -9.10 42.30
CA GLY A 335 54.91 -7.96 41.39
C GLY A 335 54.24 -8.18 40.02
N VAL A 336 53.29 -9.10 39.89
CA VAL A 336 52.54 -9.29 38.64
C VAL A 336 51.18 -8.58 38.75
N ARG A 337 51.08 -7.37 38.18
CA ARG A 337 49.79 -6.66 38.07
C ARG A 337 48.93 -7.38 37.03
N PRO A 338 47.72 -7.87 37.36
CA PRO A 338 46.82 -8.40 36.34
C PRO A 338 46.42 -7.28 35.38
N ASN A 339 46.40 -7.58 34.10
CA ASN A 339 46.16 -6.62 33.03
C ASN A 339 44.68 -6.27 32.93
N LEU A 340 44.23 -5.22 33.63
CA LEU A 340 42.82 -4.81 33.72
C LEU A 340 42.34 -4.03 32.48
N ASN A 341 42.72 -4.47 31.29
CA ASN A 341 42.36 -3.79 30.04
C ASN A 341 40.89 -4.04 29.68
N ALA A 342 40.26 -3.01 29.11
CA ALA A 342 39.01 -3.18 28.40
C ALA A 342 39.30 -3.67 26.99
N GLU A 343 38.55 -4.66 26.52
CA GLU A 343 38.74 -5.25 25.20
C GLU A 343 37.41 -5.37 24.47
N MET A 344 37.46 -5.25 23.15
CA MET A 344 36.32 -5.42 22.26
C MET A 344 36.66 -6.43 21.19
N ARG A 345 35.79 -7.42 21.01
CA ARG A 345 35.88 -8.41 19.93
C ARG A 345 34.64 -8.40 19.08
N MET A 346 34.81 -8.73 17.81
CA MET A 346 33.72 -8.89 16.86
C MET A 346 33.78 -10.29 16.29
N VAL A 347 32.65 -11.00 16.32
CA VAL A 347 32.57 -12.39 15.85
C VAL A 347 31.32 -12.59 15.04
N PHE A 348 31.37 -13.50 14.08
CA PHE A 348 30.18 -13.92 13.37
C PHE A 348 29.35 -14.85 14.25
N HIS A 349 28.02 -14.72 14.17
CA HIS A 349 27.10 -15.64 14.83
C HIS A 349 25.95 -16.03 13.92
N THR A 350 25.37 -17.17 14.25
CA THR A 350 24.11 -17.66 13.70
C THR A 350 23.10 -17.80 14.83
N THR A 351 21.83 -17.59 14.49
CA THR A 351 20.71 -17.69 15.42
C THR A 351 19.64 -18.54 14.78
N ILE A 352 19.20 -19.57 15.49
CA ILE A 352 18.02 -20.37 15.12
C ILE A 352 17.02 -20.22 16.26
N GLY A 353 15.75 -20.12 15.96
CA GLY A 353 14.75 -19.97 17.00
C GLY A 353 13.37 -20.37 16.58
N THR A 354 12.52 -20.46 17.60
CA THR A 354 11.09 -20.66 17.47
C THR A 354 10.39 -19.70 18.42
N GLY A 355 9.14 -19.39 18.14
CA GLY A 355 8.35 -18.57 19.03
C GLY A 355 6.89 -18.59 18.64
N ILE A 356 6.09 -17.90 19.44
CA ILE A 356 4.66 -17.75 19.24
C ILE A 356 4.28 -16.28 19.43
N ASP A 357 3.70 -15.68 18.39
CA ASP A 357 3.20 -14.31 18.45
C ASP A 357 1.68 -14.30 18.58
N LEU A 358 1.16 -13.57 19.57
CA LEU A 358 -0.26 -13.38 19.83
C LEU A 358 -0.63 -11.90 19.71
N ARG A 359 -1.40 -11.56 18.69
CA ARG A 359 -2.02 -10.24 18.51
C ARG A 359 -3.25 -10.12 19.38
N PHE A 360 -3.16 -9.34 20.44
CA PHE A 360 -4.28 -9.06 21.34
C PHE A 360 -5.06 -7.80 20.96
N ALA A 361 -4.48 -6.93 20.11
CA ALA A 361 -5.16 -5.76 19.60
C ALA A 361 -4.73 -5.43 18.16
N LYS A 362 -5.48 -4.55 17.49
CA LYS A 362 -5.23 -4.19 16.08
C LYS A 362 -3.78 -3.75 15.82
N ARG A 363 -3.12 -3.10 16.78
CA ARG A 363 -1.74 -2.65 16.59
C ARG A 363 -0.73 -3.32 17.52
N PHE A 364 -1.15 -4.27 18.35
CA PHE A 364 -0.28 -4.83 19.38
C PHE A 364 -0.20 -6.34 19.33
N THR A 365 1.03 -6.85 19.46
CA THR A 365 1.37 -8.26 19.58
C THR A 365 2.11 -8.51 20.89
N ALA A 366 1.94 -9.69 21.46
CA ALA A 366 2.72 -10.22 22.56
C ALA A 366 3.36 -11.52 22.09
N GLY A 367 4.64 -11.72 22.35
CA GLY A 367 5.41 -12.86 21.87
C GLY A 367 6.10 -13.63 22.99
N ALA A 368 6.28 -14.93 22.79
CA ALA A 368 7.23 -15.74 23.55
C ALA A 368 8.21 -16.40 22.58
N HIS A 369 9.51 -16.35 22.90
CA HIS A 369 10.60 -16.61 21.97
C HIS A 369 11.64 -17.51 22.62
N LEU A 370 12.01 -18.60 21.94
CA LEU A 370 13.15 -19.44 22.29
C LEU A 370 14.16 -19.40 21.14
N ARG A 371 15.37 -18.95 21.42
CA ARG A 371 16.45 -18.86 20.42
C ARG A 371 17.69 -19.55 20.90
N TYR A 372 18.39 -20.22 20.00
CA TYR A 372 19.75 -20.66 20.17
C TYR A 372 20.67 -19.69 19.43
N LEU A 373 21.61 -19.10 20.16
CA LEU A 373 22.68 -18.28 19.59
C LEU A 373 23.95 -19.10 19.52
N HIS A 374 24.66 -18.99 18.40
CA HIS A 374 25.91 -19.69 18.17
C HIS A 374 26.93 -18.77 17.50
N SER A 375 27.94 -18.32 18.24
CA SER A 375 29.09 -17.62 17.65
C SER A 375 30.15 -18.61 17.14
N ALA A 376 30.95 -18.14 16.18
CA ALA A 376 32.26 -18.72 15.91
C ALA A 376 33.13 -18.62 17.18
N ASN A 377 34.15 -19.47 17.26
CA ASN A 377 35.17 -19.33 18.29
C ASN A 377 35.96 -18.03 18.05
N PHE A 378 36.38 -17.41 19.12
CA PHE A 378 37.31 -16.29 19.14
C PHE A 378 38.45 -16.61 20.11
N GLU A 379 39.47 -15.76 20.15
CA GLU A 379 40.44 -15.79 21.25
C GLU A 379 39.66 -15.76 22.60
N SER A 380 40.20 -16.24 23.72
CA SER A 380 39.43 -16.22 24.99
C SER A 380 39.19 -14.79 25.46
N ALA A 381 37.94 -14.36 25.67
CA ALA A 381 37.60 -13.05 26.24
C ALA A 381 37.03 -13.28 27.64
N GLY A 382 37.83 -13.05 28.67
CA GLY A 382 37.55 -13.54 30.01
C GLY A 382 37.52 -15.07 30.04
N GLU A 383 36.52 -15.65 30.72
CA GLU A 383 36.35 -17.11 30.90
C GLU A 383 35.56 -17.81 29.76
N VAL A 384 35.51 -17.24 28.56
CA VAL A 384 34.85 -17.89 27.40
C VAL A 384 35.59 -17.65 26.08
N ASP A 385 35.51 -18.62 25.17
CA ASP A 385 36.04 -18.56 23.80
C ASP A 385 34.95 -18.51 22.71
N ALA A 386 33.69 -18.66 23.10
CA ALA A 386 32.53 -18.57 22.23
C ALA A 386 31.30 -18.11 23.03
N ILE A 387 30.32 -17.51 22.35
CA ILE A 387 29.00 -17.22 22.89
C ILE A 387 28.01 -18.20 22.29
N ARG A 388 27.69 -19.25 23.05
CA ARG A 388 26.70 -20.27 22.66
C ARG A 388 25.71 -20.49 23.78
N GLY A 389 24.42 -20.45 23.48
CA GLY A 389 23.41 -20.56 24.53
C GLY A 389 21.97 -20.42 24.07
N PHE A 390 21.06 -20.68 24.99
CA PHE A 390 19.64 -20.52 24.80
C PHE A 390 19.15 -19.20 25.37
N ASN A 391 18.25 -18.56 24.65
CA ASN A 391 17.67 -17.27 24.98
C ASN A 391 16.15 -17.43 25.02
N LEU A 392 15.55 -17.23 26.19
CA LEU A 392 14.11 -17.30 26.39
C LEU A 392 13.59 -15.89 26.71
N ASN A 393 12.82 -15.32 25.78
CA ASN A 393 12.31 -13.96 25.89
C ASN A 393 10.80 -13.90 25.80
N VAL A 394 10.23 -12.84 26.38
CA VAL A 394 8.88 -12.37 26.10
C VAL A 394 8.95 -10.99 25.46
N GLY A 395 8.03 -10.72 24.55
CA GLY A 395 8.05 -9.52 23.71
C GLY A 395 6.71 -8.80 23.65
N LEU A 396 6.76 -7.49 23.47
CA LEU A 396 5.61 -6.65 23.09
C LEU A 396 5.94 -5.93 21.78
N GLY A 397 5.09 -6.15 20.78
CA GLY A 397 5.23 -5.61 19.45
C GLY A 397 4.15 -4.64 19.04
N TYR A 398 4.53 -3.68 18.20
CA TYR A 398 3.65 -2.71 17.57
C TYR A 398 3.64 -2.89 16.05
N VAL A 399 2.44 -2.98 15.47
CA VAL A 399 2.22 -3.20 14.04
C VAL A 399 2.01 -1.86 13.34
N ILE A 400 3.03 -1.44 12.60
CA ILE A 400 2.96 -0.27 11.71
C ILE A 400 2.16 -0.65 10.47
N ASN A 401 1.37 0.30 9.98
CA ASN A 401 0.55 0.15 8.78
C ASN A 401 -0.58 -0.90 8.90
N ALA A 402 -1.08 -1.14 10.11
CA ALA A 402 -2.18 -2.08 10.38
C ALA A 402 -3.50 -1.77 9.63
N ASN A 403 -3.62 -0.59 9.01
CA ASN A 403 -4.78 -0.14 8.24
C ASN A 403 -4.62 -0.24 6.72
N SER A 404 -3.41 -0.47 6.19
CA SER A 404 -3.19 -0.46 4.75
C SER A 404 -3.46 -1.82 4.14
N LEU A 405 -4.36 -1.83 3.17
CA LEU A 405 -4.59 -2.92 2.23
C LEU A 405 -3.95 -2.53 0.90
N LYS A 406 -2.61 -2.37 0.84
CA LYS A 406 -1.95 -2.31 -0.47
C LYS A 406 -2.16 -3.66 -1.15
N LYS A 407 -2.86 -3.64 -2.30
CA LYS A 407 -3.11 -4.81 -3.15
C LYS A 407 -1.79 -5.53 -3.45
N LEU A 408 -1.83 -6.87 -3.52
CA LEU A 408 -0.83 -7.63 -4.25
C LEU A 408 -0.85 -7.12 -5.70
N PRO A 409 0.31 -6.80 -6.31
CA PRO A 409 0.37 -6.28 -7.68
C PRO A 409 -0.08 -7.30 -8.74
N PHE A 410 -0.37 -8.54 -8.36
CA PHE A 410 -0.81 -9.60 -9.28
C PHE A 410 -2.13 -10.21 -8.79
N PRO A 411 -3.19 -10.21 -9.60
CA PRO A 411 -4.28 -11.15 -9.40
C PRO A 411 -3.73 -12.54 -9.70
N LEU A 412 -3.52 -13.37 -8.67
CA LEU A 412 -3.43 -14.82 -8.86
C LEU A 412 -4.79 -15.27 -9.37
N ASN A 413 -4.89 -15.37 -10.69
CA ASN A 413 -6.06 -15.86 -11.39
C ASN A 413 -6.13 -17.37 -11.12
N SER A 414 -6.72 -17.78 -9.99
CA SER A 414 -7.05 -19.19 -9.78
C SER A 414 -8.27 -19.50 -10.65
N LYS A 415 -8.04 -19.89 -11.91
CA LYS A 415 -9.03 -20.65 -12.65
C LYS A 415 -9.30 -21.93 -11.83
N LYS A 416 -10.54 -22.10 -11.39
CA LYS A 416 -11.12 -23.39 -11.10
C LYS A 416 -11.96 -23.80 -12.28
#